data_AF-A0A939RJD0-F1
#
_entry.id   AF-A0A939RJD0-F1
#
_cell.length_a   1.000
_cell.length_b   1.000
_cell.length_c   1.000
_cell.angle_alpha   90.00
_cell.angle_beta   90.00
_cell.angle_gamma   90.00
#
_symmetry.space_group_name_H-M   'P 1'
#
loop_
_entity.id
_entity.type
_entity.pdbx_description
1 polymer ?
#
loop_
_entity_poly.entity_id
_entity_poly.type
_entity_poly.pdbx_seq_one_letter_code
_entity_poly.pdbx_strand_id
1 'polypeptide(L)'
;MANTSTRTLRLLSLLQTHRYWPGEELAERLGVSARTLRRDIDRLRELGYPVEAQRGVDGGYQLAAGAALPPLVIDDEEAVALAVGLQAAAESPVEGVAEGSVRVLAKVVQVMPARLRRRVEALRAMTVPVDWGASAGAGVDPDALTVVALACRDAERLHFSYTAASGRSTERHVEPHRLVCLGRRWYLVAYDLDRA
;
A
#
# COMPACT_ATOMS: atom_id res chain seq x y z
N MET A 1 19.16 -25.10 14.65
CA MET A 1 18.65 -24.47 13.41
C MET A 1 17.42 -23.59 13.62
N ALA A 2 16.47 -23.94 14.52
CA ALA A 2 15.29 -23.12 14.82
C ALA A 2 15.60 -21.64 15.15
N ASN A 3 16.69 -21.38 15.86
CA ASN A 3 17.05 -20.04 16.33
C ASN A 3 17.46 -19.07 15.19
N THR A 4 18.00 -19.57 14.07
CA THR A 4 18.40 -18.71 12.94
C THR A 4 17.19 -18.23 12.15
N SER A 5 16.26 -19.13 11.81
CA SER A 5 15.06 -18.76 11.05
C SER A 5 14.17 -17.78 11.84
N THR A 6 13.97 -18.03 13.13
CA THR A 6 13.24 -17.10 14.00
C THR A 6 13.92 -15.73 14.07
N ARG A 7 15.25 -15.70 14.15
CA ARG A 7 16.00 -14.44 14.16
C ARG A 7 15.92 -13.68 12.83
N THR A 8 16.02 -14.36 11.70
CA THR A 8 15.85 -13.75 10.38
C THR A 8 14.46 -13.15 10.20
N LEU A 9 13.40 -13.84 10.63
CA LEU A 9 12.04 -13.29 10.62
C LEU A 9 11.88 -12.10 11.56
N ARG A 10 12.52 -12.14 12.74
CA ARG A 10 12.53 -11.01 13.68
C ARG A 10 13.27 -9.80 13.13
N LEU A 11 14.41 -10.01 12.46
CA LEU A 11 15.15 -8.97 11.75
C LEU A 11 14.28 -8.33 10.65
N LEU A 12 13.57 -9.14 9.87
CA LEU A 12 12.65 -8.65 8.84
C LEU A 12 11.55 -7.77 9.43
N SER A 13 10.89 -8.23 10.50
CA SER A 13 9.85 -7.47 11.19
C SER A 13 10.38 -6.13 11.71
N LEU A 14 11.58 -6.08 12.28
CA LEU A 14 12.20 -4.82 12.71
C LEU A 14 12.42 -3.87 11.51
N LEU A 15 13.01 -4.35 10.42
CA LEU A 15 13.23 -3.52 9.23
C LEU A 15 11.92 -3.01 8.58
N GLN A 16 10.78 -3.68 8.82
CA GLN A 16 9.47 -3.23 8.32
C GLN A 16 8.84 -2.12 9.18
N THR A 17 9.20 -2.02 10.47
CA THR A 17 8.64 -1.01 11.39
C THR A 17 9.25 0.39 11.23
N HIS A 18 10.53 0.49 10.87
CA HIS A 18 11.21 1.77 10.70
C HIS A 18 11.94 1.83 9.36
N ARG A 19 11.87 3.00 8.72
CA ARG A 19 12.53 3.26 7.43
C ARG A 19 14.03 3.05 7.48
N TYR A 20 14.67 3.26 8.63
CA TYR A 20 16.11 3.12 8.81
C TYR A 20 16.44 2.63 10.22
N TRP A 21 17.43 1.74 10.32
CA TRP A 21 17.95 1.23 11.58
C TRP A 21 19.47 1.39 11.68
N PRO A 22 19.98 2.03 12.75
CA PRO A 22 21.40 1.98 13.08
C PRO A 22 21.85 0.52 13.27
N GLY A 23 23.02 0.16 12.72
CA GLY A 23 23.51 -1.21 12.77
C GLY A 23 23.75 -1.75 14.18
N GLU A 24 24.18 -0.88 15.10
CA GLU A 24 24.44 -1.24 16.50
C GLU A 24 23.13 -1.48 17.27
N GLU A 25 22.15 -0.58 17.15
CA GLU A 25 20.85 -0.74 17.80
C GLU A 25 20.12 -1.99 17.30
N LEU A 26 20.19 -2.27 15.99
CA LEU A 26 19.57 -3.45 15.40
C LEU A 26 20.22 -4.74 15.90
N ALA A 27 21.54 -4.74 16.08
CA ALA A 27 22.29 -5.88 16.63
C ALA A 27 21.94 -6.12 18.12
N GLU A 28 21.81 -5.04 18.90
CA GLU A 28 21.42 -5.08 20.31
C GLU A 28 20.01 -5.65 20.49
N ARG A 29 19.02 -5.14 19.73
CA ARG A 29 17.63 -5.63 19.78
C ARG A 29 17.48 -7.10 19.39
N LEU A 30 18.35 -7.59 18.51
CA LEU A 30 18.40 -9.00 18.10
C LEU A 30 19.27 -9.87 19.03
N GLY A 31 20.02 -9.26 19.96
CA GLY A 31 20.92 -9.95 20.87
C GLY A 31 22.08 -10.64 20.16
N VAL A 32 22.61 -10.06 19.09
CA VAL A 32 23.67 -10.65 18.27
C VAL A 32 24.83 -9.69 17.99
N SER A 33 25.96 -10.23 17.54
CA SER A 33 27.09 -9.40 17.10
C SER A 33 26.81 -8.70 15.76
N ALA A 34 27.49 -7.58 15.50
CA ALA A 34 27.43 -6.89 14.22
C ALA A 34 27.82 -7.80 13.02
N ARG A 35 28.74 -8.77 13.23
CA ARG A 35 29.11 -9.77 12.22
C ARG A 35 27.96 -10.71 11.90
N THR A 36 27.21 -11.14 12.92
CA THR A 36 26.05 -12.01 12.77
C THR A 36 24.91 -11.26 12.09
N LEU A 37 24.65 -10.01 12.49
CA LEU A 37 23.66 -9.15 11.83
C LEU A 37 23.95 -9.03 10.33
N ARG A 38 25.21 -8.76 9.96
CA ARG A 38 25.62 -8.66 8.55
C ARG A 38 25.29 -9.94 7.75
N ARG A 39 25.53 -11.12 8.34
CA ARG A 39 25.16 -12.42 7.74
C ARG A 39 23.65 -12.61 7.62
N ASP A 40 22.88 -12.21 8.62
CA ASP A 40 21.42 -12.34 8.60
C ASP A 40 20.80 -11.39 7.55
N ILE A 41 21.38 -10.20 7.35
CA ILE A 41 21.02 -9.25 6.28
C ILE A 41 21.29 -9.85 4.91
N ASP A 42 22.46 -10.45 4.70
CA ASP A 42 22.79 -11.12 3.43
C ASP A 42 21.82 -12.27 3.14
N ARG A 43 21.41 -13.00 4.19
CA ARG A 43 20.42 -14.07 4.07
C ARG A 43 19.02 -13.54 3.71
N LEU A 44 18.62 -12.36 4.19
CA LEU A 44 17.39 -11.70 3.73
C LEU A 44 17.49 -11.30 2.25
N ARG A 45 18.64 -10.81 1.80
CA ARG A 45 18.88 -10.50 0.38
C ARG A 45 18.77 -11.73 -0.51
N GLU A 46 19.35 -12.85 -0.09
CA GLU A 46 19.21 -14.15 -0.77
C GLU A 46 17.74 -14.61 -0.87
N LEU A 47 16.91 -14.26 0.12
CA LEU A 47 15.47 -14.53 0.12
C LEU A 47 14.66 -13.53 -0.71
N GLY A 48 15.30 -12.59 -1.41
CA GLY A 48 14.65 -11.62 -2.29
C GLY A 48 14.19 -10.33 -1.59
N TYR A 49 14.57 -10.11 -0.33
CA TYR A 49 14.30 -8.84 0.35
C TYR A 49 15.41 -7.83 0.03
N PRO A 50 15.12 -6.73 -0.68
CA PRO A 50 16.14 -5.73 -1.00
C PRO A 50 16.48 -4.93 0.27
N VAL A 51 17.63 -5.20 0.87
CA VAL A 51 18.12 -4.45 2.03
C VAL A 51 19.31 -3.59 1.61
N GLU A 52 19.19 -2.27 1.75
CA GLU A 52 20.28 -1.32 1.55
C GLU A 52 21.09 -1.17 2.83
N ALA A 53 22.39 -0.91 2.67
CA ALA A 53 23.29 -0.67 3.79
C ALA A 53 24.03 0.65 3.57
N GLN A 54 23.90 1.57 4.52
CA GLN A 54 24.65 2.82 4.54
C GLN A 54 25.92 2.63 5.37
N ARG A 55 27.07 3.02 4.81
CA ARG A 55 28.38 2.92 5.49
C ARG A 55 28.68 4.22 6.22
N GLY A 56 29.37 4.13 7.36
CA GLY A 56 29.78 5.28 8.17
C GLY A 56 29.72 4.97 9.65
N VAL A 57 30.03 5.97 10.48
CA VAL A 57 29.94 5.91 11.95
C VAL A 57 28.48 5.75 12.39
N ASP A 58 27.56 6.40 11.67
CA ASP A 58 26.11 6.21 11.74
C ASP A 58 25.63 5.29 10.59
N GLY A 59 26.34 4.18 10.36
CA GLY A 59 25.98 3.20 9.35
C GLY A 59 24.78 2.35 9.78
N GLY A 60 23.96 1.93 8.83
CA GLY A 60 22.71 1.23 9.15
C GLY A 60 22.08 0.51 7.97
N TYR A 61 20.89 -0.03 8.21
CA TYR A 61 20.16 -0.88 7.28
C TYR A 61 18.75 -0.35 7.06
N GLN A 62 18.27 -0.47 5.82
CA GLN A 62 16.88 -0.17 5.46
C GLN A 62 16.37 -1.17 4.42
N LEU A 63 15.07 -1.48 4.47
CA LEU A 63 14.40 -2.16 3.37
C LEU A 63 14.23 -1.17 2.21
N ALA A 64 14.78 -1.51 1.05
CA ALA A 64 14.60 -0.75 -0.17
C ALA A 64 13.20 -1.02 -0.76
N ALA A 65 12.66 -0.04 -1.49
CA ALA A 65 11.50 -0.28 -2.34
C ALA A 65 11.94 -1.16 -3.53
N GLY A 66 11.48 -2.41 -3.57
CA GLY A 66 11.72 -3.35 -4.68
C GLY A 66 10.64 -3.31 -5.76
N ALA A 67 10.87 -4.00 -6.88
CA ALA A 67 9.93 -4.11 -8.00
C ALA A 67 8.64 -4.91 -7.69
N ALA A 68 8.65 -5.69 -6.61
CA ALA A 68 7.49 -6.41 -6.10
C ALA A 68 7.42 -6.29 -4.58
N LEU A 69 6.20 -6.30 -4.03
CA LEU A 69 5.98 -6.31 -2.59
C LEU A 69 6.54 -7.61 -2.00
N PRO A 70 7.56 -7.55 -1.13
CA PRO A 70 8.07 -8.75 -0.49
C PRO A 70 7.05 -9.30 0.53
N PRO A 71 7.16 -10.56 0.98
CA PRO A 71 6.26 -11.09 2.01
C PRO A 71 6.32 -10.23 3.29
N LEU A 72 5.17 -9.70 3.70
CA LEU A 72 5.05 -8.84 4.88
C LEU A 72 4.73 -9.68 6.11
N VAL A 73 5.42 -9.41 7.22
CA VAL A 73 5.03 -9.93 8.53
C VAL A 73 4.10 -8.90 9.13
N ILE A 74 2.86 -9.29 9.39
CA ILE A 74 1.78 -8.41 9.83
C ILE A 74 1.39 -8.83 11.24
N ASP A 75 1.30 -7.87 12.16
CA ASP A 75 0.82 -8.14 13.52
C ASP A 75 -0.72 -8.27 13.59
N ASP A 76 -1.24 -8.50 14.79
CA ASP A 76 -2.67 -8.71 14.98
C ASP A 76 -3.53 -7.47 14.66
N GLU A 77 -3.05 -6.28 14.99
CA GLU A 77 -3.77 -5.02 14.80
C GLU A 77 -3.74 -4.62 13.33
N GLU A 78 -2.57 -4.72 12.71
CA GLU A 78 -2.35 -4.49 11.29
C GLU A 78 -3.18 -5.47 10.44
N ALA A 79 -3.30 -6.73 10.86
CA ALA A 79 -4.10 -7.74 10.15
C ALA A 79 -5.59 -7.39 10.13
N VAL A 80 -6.13 -6.86 11.24
CA VAL A 80 -7.51 -6.39 11.31
C VAL A 80 -7.70 -5.13 10.46
N ALA A 81 -6.77 -4.17 10.56
CA ALA A 81 -6.82 -2.94 9.76
C ALA A 81 -6.77 -3.24 8.25
N LEU A 82 -5.89 -4.16 7.83
CA LEU A 82 -5.80 -4.62 6.46
C LEU A 82 -7.10 -5.28 6.00
N ALA A 83 -7.70 -6.15 6.81
CA ALA A 83 -8.96 -6.80 6.46
C ALA A 83 -10.11 -5.79 6.28
N VAL A 84 -10.23 -4.80 7.16
CA VAL A 84 -11.22 -3.73 7.07
C VAL A 84 -10.98 -2.85 5.84
N GLY A 85 -9.73 -2.45 5.58
CA GLY A 85 -9.37 -1.65 4.42
C GLY A 85 -9.64 -2.38 3.10
N LEU A 86 -9.31 -3.67 3.02
CA LEU A 86 -9.61 -4.50 1.85
C LEU A 86 -11.11 -4.71 1.66
N GLN A 87 -11.89 -4.78 2.74
CA GLN A 87 -13.35 -4.86 2.64
C GLN A 87 -13.94 -3.58 2.06
N ALA A 88 -13.50 -2.41 2.52
CA ALA A 88 -13.90 -1.13 1.93
C ALA A 88 -13.45 -0.99 0.47
N ALA A 89 -12.24 -1.47 0.15
CA ALA A 89 -11.71 -1.46 -1.22
C ALA A 89 -12.41 -2.46 -2.15
N ALA A 90 -12.99 -3.55 -1.63
CA ALA A 90 -13.82 -4.48 -2.40
C ALA A 90 -15.11 -3.81 -2.95
N GLU A 91 -15.51 -2.68 -2.37
CA GLU A 91 -16.63 -1.87 -2.82
C GLU A 91 -16.18 -0.67 -3.67
N SER A 92 -14.88 -0.56 -3.95
CA SER A 92 -14.30 0.51 -4.75
C SER A 92 -14.89 0.51 -6.16
N PRO A 93 -15.18 1.69 -6.74
CA PRO A 93 -15.55 1.84 -8.14
C PRO A 93 -14.36 1.61 -9.10
N VAL A 94 -13.13 1.46 -8.58
CA VAL A 94 -11.91 1.33 -9.38
C VAL A 94 -11.81 -0.11 -9.92
N GLU A 95 -11.67 -0.25 -11.24
CA GLU A 95 -11.60 -1.55 -11.93
C GLU A 95 -10.39 -2.36 -11.43
N GLY A 96 -10.58 -3.67 -11.26
CA GLY A 96 -9.52 -4.55 -10.75
C GLY A 96 -9.16 -4.39 -9.26
N VAL A 97 -9.39 -3.22 -8.64
CA VAL A 97 -9.17 -3.02 -7.20
C VAL A 97 -10.14 -3.84 -6.37
N ALA A 98 -11.41 -3.92 -6.79
CA ALA A 98 -12.40 -4.74 -6.08
C ALA A 98 -12.00 -6.23 -6.08
N GLU A 99 -11.69 -6.78 -7.24
CA GLU A 99 -11.26 -8.18 -7.39
C GLU A 99 -9.93 -8.47 -6.70
N GLY A 100 -8.96 -7.57 -6.84
CA GLY A 100 -7.68 -7.63 -6.16
C GLY A 100 -7.84 -7.65 -4.65
N SER A 101 -8.72 -6.79 -4.13
CA SER A 101 -9.01 -6.69 -2.70
C SER A 101 -9.65 -7.95 -2.15
N VAL A 102 -10.63 -8.52 -2.86
CA VAL A 102 -11.25 -9.82 -2.50
C VAL A 102 -10.20 -10.94 -2.47
N ARG A 103 -9.31 -10.98 -3.47
CA ARG A 103 -8.27 -12.00 -3.59
C ARG A 103 -7.23 -11.90 -2.47
N VAL A 104 -6.79 -10.69 -2.14
CA VAL A 104 -5.86 -10.46 -1.03
C VAL A 104 -6.56 -10.79 0.30
N LEU A 105 -7.80 -10.35 0.50
CA LEU A 105 -8.56 -10.65 1.72
C LEU A 105 -8.69 -12.17 1.93
N ALA A 106 -8.97 -12.94 0.89
CA ALA A 106 -9.02 -14.39 0.96
C ALA A 106 -7.67 -14.99 1.40
N LYS A 107 -6.55 -14.51 0.82
CA LYS A 107 -5.19 -14.95 1.21
C LYS A 107 -4.88 -14.64 2.67
N VAL A 108 -5.25 -13.44 3.15
CA VAL A 108 -5.00 -13.02 4.53
C VAL A 108 -5.86 -13.84 5.50
N VAL A 109 -7.17 -13.95 5.27
CA VAL A 109 -8.09 -14.69 6.15
C VAL A 109 -7.71 -16.17 6.27
N GLN A 110 -7.16 -16.77 5.20
CA GLN A 110 -6.68 -18.15 5.19
C GLN A 110 -5.57 -18.38 6.21
N VAL A 111 -4.65 -17.43 6.37
CA VAL A 111 -3.49 -17.54 7.26
C VAL A 111 -3.72 -16.93 8.66
N MET A 112 -4.85 -16.26 8.87
CA MET A 112 -5.20 -15.68 10.18
C MET A 112 -5.46 -16.74 11.27
N PRO A 113 -4.99 -16.51 12.52
CA PRO A 113 -5.44 -17.23 13.70
C PRO A 113 -6.96 -17.17 13.87
N ALA A 114 -7.57 -18.25 14.38
CA ALA A 114 -9.03 -18.38 14.54
C ALA A 114 -9.69 -17.25 15.35
N ARG A 115 -8.96 -16.64 16.29
CA ARG A 115 -9.45 -15.47 17.05
C ARG A 115 -9.60 -14.22 16.17
N LEU A 116 -8.65 -13.97 15.27
CA LEU A 116 -8.66 -12.80 14.40
C LEU A 116 -9.67 -12.97 13.27
N ARG A 117 -9.75 -14.18 12.70
CA ARG A 117 -10.77 -14.52 11.70
C ARG A 117 -12.18 -14.22 12.19
N ARG A 118 -12.54 -14.67 13.40
CA ARG A 118 -13.86 -14.40 13.99
C ARG A 118 -14.13 -12.90 14.19
N ARG A 119 -13.11 -12.12 14.55
CA ARG A 119 -13.22 -10.66 14.72
C ARG A 119 -13.49 -9.96 13.39
N VAL A 120 -12.79 -10.36 12.33
CA VAL A 120 -12.99 -9.84 10.97
C VAL A 120 -14.35 -10.24 10.42
N GLU A 121 -14.76 -11.51 10.59
CA GLU A 121 -16.07 -12.00 10.16
C GLU A 121 -17.22 -11.26 10.86
N ALA A 122 -17.09 -10.98 12.16
CA ALA A 122 -18.07 -10.22 12.91
C ALA A 122 -18.19 -8.77 12.41
N LEU A 123 -17.05 -8.10 12.15
CA LEU A 123 -17.04 -6.76 11.54
C LEU A 123 -17.72 -6.77 10.18
N ARG A 124 -17.42 -7.76 9.35
CA ARG A 124 -18.06 -7.91 8.03
C ARG A 124 -19.56 -8.16 8.12
N ALA A 125 -19.99 -9.05 9.01
CA ALA A 125 -21.40 -9.39 9.16
C ALA A 125 -22.24 -8.23 9.70
N MET A 126 -21.62 -7.32 10.46
CA MET A 126 -22.31 -6.21 11.14
C MET A 126 -22.10 -4.85 10.47
N THR A 127 -21.35 -4.79 9.37
CA THR A 127 -21.12 -3.55 8.61
C THR A 127 -21.85 -3.63 7.28
N VAL A 128 -22.84 -2.76 7.09
CA VAL A 128 -23.54 -2.59 5.82
C VAL A 128 -22.96 -1.36 5.14
N PRO A 129 -22.46 -1.48 3.91
CA PRO A 129 -22.03 -0.31 3.17
C PRO A 129 -23.23 0.52 2.74
N VAL A 130 -23.14 1.84 2.95
CA VAL A 130 -24.19 2.77 2.52
C VAL A 130 -23.90 3.22 1.10
N ASP A 131 -24.77 2.84 0.17
CA ASP A 131 -24.70 3.29 -1.22
C ASP A 131 -25.48 4.60 -1.40
N TRP A 132 -24.78 5.73 -1.44
CA TRP A 132 -25.36 7.01 -1.82
C TRP A 132 -25.48 7.12 -3.34
N GLY A 133 -26.36 6.32 -3.93
CA GLY A 133 -26.96 6.56 -5.26
C GLY A 133 -25.99 6.78 -6.42
N ALA A 134 -24.81 6.13 -6.41
CA ALA A 134 -23.94 6.18 -7.57
C ALA A 134 -24.50 5.24 -8.65
N SER A 135 -25.21 5.80 -9.63
CA SER A 135 -25.52 5.12 -10.90
C SER A 135 -24.27 4.36 -11.36
N ALA A 136 -24.44 3.09 -11.73
CA ALA A 136 -23.41 2.15 -12.17
C ALA A 136 -22.66 2.66 -13.41
N GLY A 137 -21.86 3.70 -13.24
CA GLY A 137 -20.91 4.20 -14.23
C GLY A 137 -19.77 3.20 -14.34
N ALA A 138 -19.23 3.09 -15.57
CA ALA A 138 -18.01 2.33 -15.87
C ALA A 138 -16.95 2.58 -14.78
N GLY A 139 -16.27 1.52 -14.37
CA GLY A 139 -15.31 1.62 -13.28
C GLY A 139 -14.19 2.58 -13.63
N VAL A 140 -13.48 3.04 -12.60
CA VAL A 140 -12.34 3.95 -12.80
C VAL A 140 -11.09 3.10 -13.07
N ASP A 141 -10.37 3.40 -14.13
CA ASP A 141 -9.09 2.75 -14.44
C ASP A 141 -8.01 3.11 -13.38
N PRO A 142 -7.41 2.11 -12.69
CA PRO A 142 -6.31 2.34 -11.75
C PRO A 142 -5.10 3.04 -12.35
N ASP A 143 -4.77 2.76 -13.61
CA ASP A 143 -3.58 3.31 -14.27
C ASP A 143 -3.80 4.81 -14.50
N ALA A 144 -4.99 5.20 -14.94
CA ALA A 144 -5.38 6.61 -15.06
C ALA A 144 -5.31 7.35 -13.72
N LEU A 145 -5.82 6.75 -12.62
CA LEU A 145 -5.70 7.34 -11.28
C LEU A 145 -4.25 7.52 -10.85
N THR A 146 -3.40 6.54 -11.14
CA THR A 146 -1.97 6.59 -10.81
C THR A 146 -1.27 7.70 -11.58
N VAL A 147 -1.52 7.81 -12.89
CA VAL A 147 -0.97 8.89 -13.72
C VAL A 147 -1.39 10.27 -13.19
N VAL A 148 -2.68 10.46 -12.89
CA VAL A 148 -3.17 11.74 -12.37
C VAL A 148 -2.58 12.05 -10.99
N ALA A 149 -2.42 11.05 -10.12
CA ALA A 149 -1.81 11.22 -8.80
C ALA A 149 -0.33 11.64 -8.90
N LEU A 150 0.43 11.03 -9.82
CA LEU A 150 1.82 11.39 -10.09
C LEU A 150 1.91 12.82 -10.65
N ALA A 151 1.06 13.17 -11.61
CA ALA A 151 1.02 14.53 -12.14
C ALA A 151 0.69 15.59 -11.06
N CYS A 152 -0.21 15.29 -10.11
CA CYS A 152 -0.45 16.17 -8.96
C CYS A 152 0.79 16.31 -8.05
N ARG A 153 1.59 15.23 -7.88
CA ARG A 153 2.78 15.22 -7.02
C ARG A 153 3.93 15.99 -7.65
N ASP A 154 4.15 15.75 -8.95
CA ASP A 154 5.29 16.24 -9.70
C ASP A 154 5.00 17.59 -10.40
N ALA A 155 3.79 18.14 -10.19
CA ALA A 155 3.31 19.39 -10.76
C ALA A 155 3.35 19.40 -12.30
N GLU A 156 3.01 18.26 -12.91
CA GLU A 156 2.96 18.10 -14.36
C GLU A 156 1.56 18.44 -14.89
N ARG A 157 1.50 19.15 -16.02
CA ARG A 157 0.24 19.49 -16.68
C ARG A 157 -0.39 18.27 -17.32
N LEU A 158 -1.73 18.22 -17.32
CA LEU A 158 -2.50 17.12 -17.91
C LEU A 158 -3.32 17.62 -19.10
N HIS A 159 -3.40 16.78 -20.13
CA HIS A 159 -4.27 16.97 -21.28
C HIS A 159 -5.18 15.74 -21.45
N PHE A 160 -6.48 15.93 -21.51
CA PHE A 160 -7.45 14.84 -21.62
C PHE A 160 -8.80 15.27 -22.20
N SER A 161 -9.50 14.32 -22.81
CA SER A 161 -10.89 14.48 -23.22
C SER A 161 -11.84 14.49 -22.01
N TYR A 162 -12.74 15.46 -21.96
CA TYR A 162 -13.69 15.65 -20.88
C TYR A 162 -15.12 15.77 -21.41
N THR A 163 -16.03 14.94 -20.90
CA THR A 163 -17.46 15.01 -21.18
C THR A 163 -18.15 15.79 -20.07
N ALA A 164 -18.66 16.98 -20.39
CA ALA A 164 -19.40 17.81 -19.43
C ALA A 164 -20.75 17.18 -19.08
N ALA A 165 -21.36 17.61 -17.96
CA ALA A 165 -22.70 17.16 -17.55
C ALA A 165 -23.79 17.38 -18.62
N SER A 166 -23.57 18.32 -19.55
CA SER A 166 -24.45 18.57 -20.70
C SER A 166 -24.25 17.57 -21.85
N GLY A 167 -23.37 16.58 -21.73
CA GLY A 167 -23.01 15.61 -22.77
C GLY A 167 -22.01 16.13 -23.81
N ARG A 168 -21.52 17.37 -23.67
CA ARG A 168 -20.56 17.96 -24.62
C ARG A 168 -19.14 17.48 -24.29
N SER A 169 -18.50 16.83 -25.24
CA SER A 169 -17.08 16.44 -25.17
C SER A 169 -16.18 17.59 -25.60
N THR A 170 -15.12 17.81 -24.85
CA THR A 170 -14.12 18.85 -25.08
C THR A 170 -12.76 18.36 -24.61
N GLU A 171 -11.68 18.79 -25.24
CA GLU A 171 -10.33 18.63 -24.67
C GLU A 171 -10.11 19.63 -23.53
N ARG A 172 -9.30 19.25 -22.56
CA ARG A 172 -8.95 20.06 -21.39
C ARG A 172 -7.45 20.03 -21.16
N HIS A 173 -6.86 21.21 -21.00
CA HIS A 173 -5.50 21.37 -20.52
C HIS A 173 -5.52 21.98 -19.12
N VAL A 174 -5.00 21.24 -18.14
CA VAL A 174 -5.14 21.64 -16.73
C VAL A 174 -3.83 21.53 -15.95
N GLU A 175 -3.71 22.36 -14.92
CA GLU A 175 -2.71 22.24 -13.86
C GLU A 175 -3.34 21.47 -12.68
N PRO A 176 -2.99 20.20 -12.47
CA PRO A 176 -3.63 19.35 -11.47
C PRO A 176 -3.19 19.72 -10.05
N HIS A 177 -4.15 19.74 -9.12
CA HIS A 177 -3.87 20.08 -7.72
C HIS A 177 -3.99 18.85 -6.80
N ARG A 178 -5.16 18.20 -6.82
CA ARG A 178 -5.47 17.05 -5.96
C ARG A 178 -6.50 16.12 -6.60
N LEU A 179 -6.32 14.82 -6.37
CA LEU A 179 -7.40 13.84 -6.50
C LEU A 179 -8.20 13.79 -5.19
N VAL A 180 -9.51 13.80 -5.31
CA VAL A 180 -10.46 13.74 -4.19
C VAL A 180 -11.41 12.58 -4.41
N CYS A 181 -11.49 11.68 -3.43
CA CYS A 181 -12.51 10.64 -3.39
C CYS A 181 -13.69 11.13 -2.54
N LEU A 182 -14.86 11.28 -3.17
CA LEU A 182 -16.09 11.64 -2.47
C LEU A 182 -17.14 10.55 -2.72
N GLY A 183 -17.49 9.82 -1.67
CA GLY A 183 -18.31 8.61 -1.78
C GLY A 183 -17.59 7.55 -2.61
N ARG A 184 -18.20 7.13 -3.73
CA ARG A 184 -17.65 6.15 -4.68
C ARG A 184 -17.26 6.81 -6.01
N ARG A 185 -16.84 8.08 -6.01
CA ARG A 185 -16.41 8.81 -7.21
C ARG A 185 -15.10 9.52 -6.98
N TRP A 186 -14.25 9.49 -8.00
CA TRP A 186 -13.01 10.22 -8.05
C TRP A 186 -13.18 11.53 -8.80
N TYR A 187 -12.65 12.60 -8.23
CA TYR A 187 -12.65 13.94 -8.79
C TYR A 187 -11.22 14.44 -8.87
N LEU A 188 -10.87 15.05 -10.00
CA LEU A 188 -9.66 15.86 -10.13
C LEU A 188 -10.01 17.31 -9.88
N VAL A 189 -9.39 17.91 -8.87
CA VAL A 189 -9.37 19.35 -8.66
C VAL A 189 -8.15 19.90 -9.38
N ALA A 190 -8.37 20.78 -10.36
CA ALA A 190 -7.32 21.35 -11.19
C ALA A 190 -7.70 22.76 -11.64
N TYR A 191 -6.69 23.56 -12.00
CA TYR A 191 -6.88 24.83 -12.68
C TYR A 191 -6.93 24.59 -14.19
N ASP A 192 -8.04 24.94 -14.81
CA ASP A 192 -8.28 24.74 -16.25
C ASP A 192 -7.71 25.93 -17.03
N LEU A 193 -6.70 25.68 -17.87
CA LEU A 193 -5.98 26.72 -18.62
C LEU A 193 -6.81 27.27 -19.79
N ASP A 194 -7.80 26.51 -20.25
CA ASP A 194 -8.64 26.87 -21.40
C ASP A 194 -9.93 27.58 -20.95
N ARG A 195 -10.13 27.72 -19.63
CA ARG A 195 -11.33 28.29 -19.03
C ARG A 195 -11.02 29.67 -18.45
N ALA A 196 -11.47 30.71 -19.16
CA ALA A 196 -11.39 32.10 -18.72
C ALA A 196 -12.24 32.38 -17.47
#